data_AF-A0A9D6W1F9-F1
#
_entry.id   AF-A0A9D6W1F9-F1
#
_cell.length_a   1.000
_cell.length_b   1.000
_cell.length_c   1.000
_cell.angle_alpha   90.00
_cell.angle_beta   90.00
_cell.angle_gamma   90.00
#
_symmetry.space_group_name_H-M   'P 1'
#
loop_
_entity.id
_entity.type
_entity.pdbx_description
1 polymer ?
#
loop_
_entity_poly.entity_id
_entity_poly.type
_entity_poly.pdbx_seq_one_letter_code
_entity_poly.pdbx_strand_id
1 'polypeptide(L)'
;MVEVPAGVVLLGSWPGTKGRDAVREIDLVPTAFAAFAIDRLPYPDDPAQDAATNVTRQEAERRCEEAGKRLCTEVEWEAACKGPQSQTYPYGDDYDAARYAPGETLAGSLGVLGMTGLYEWTAGDWMDPKGVASPNVAPLRGAPPGEDDAAARHCAARTGLDPARASPRAGFRCCRGQGHPLPYQVDPIKRAVRAAPLLNDAMLARLVRSIPELRRVWGDPRIQSDGVQTQALLRSGRTETSGIGFAITIQPVYWIPAQGDELMAIVGRSGHDVFTAALYTTGIPDLYVHAASMVLTNVGDDDGVALFGGLRDRKLLGWGECDDCRDGGSFEYHEEDRTITVGHRW
;
A
#
# COMPACT_ATOMS: atom_id res chain seq x y z
N MET A 1 25.20 1.21 19.61
CA MET A 1 24.64 1.95 18.46
C MET A 1 25.33 1.57 17.15
N VAL A 2 24.57 1.59 16.06
CA VAL A 2 24.96 1.41 14.67
C VAL A 2 24.87 2.76 13.96
N GLU A 3 25.91 3.14 13.22
CA GLU A 3 25.90 4.36 12.39
C GLU A 3 25.28 4.03 11.02
N VAL A 4 24.25 4.78 10.64
CA VAL A 4 23.54 4.66 9.37
C VAL A 4 23.89 5.86 8.50
N PRO A 5 24.57 5.68 7.34
CA PRO A 5 24.94 6.79 6.47
C PRO A 5 23.69 7.44 5.85
N ALA A 6 23.80 8.72 5.50
CA ALA A 6 22.75 9.42 4.74
C ALA A 6 22.45 8.68 3.43
N GLY A 7 21.20 8.66 3.03
CA GLY A 7 20.79 7.90 1.85
C GLY A 7 19.32 8.09 1.49
N VAL A 8 18.84 7.19 0.64
CA VAL A 8 17.43 7.09 0.24
C VAL A 8 16.96 5.69 0.57
N VAL A 9 15.79 5.59 1.20
CA VAL A 9 15.06 4.33 1.40
C VAL A 9 13.75 4.39 0.65
N LEU A 10 13.29 3.25 0.10
CA LEU A 10 11.90 3.11 -0.32
C LEU A 10 11.05 2.85 0.93
N LEU A 11 10.52 3.92 1.49
CA LEU A 11 9.70 3.93 2.70
C LEU A 11 8.28 3.46 2.35
N GLY A 12 7.66 2.65 3.19
CA GLY A 12 6.37 2.02 2.92
C GLY A 12 6.48 0.64 2.30
N SER A 13 5.34 0.18 1.80
CA SER A 13 5.15 -1.12 1.17
C SER A 13 4.47 -0.96 -0.20
N TRP A 14 4.67 -1.94 -1.08
CA TRP A 14 4.01 -1.95 -2.38
C TRP A 14 2.49 -2.05 -2.20
N PRO A 15 1.70 -1.15 -2.80
CA PRO A 15 0.24 -1.30 -2.86
C PRO A 15 -0.15 -2.66 -3.44
N GLY A 16 -1.21 -3.28 -2.89
CA GLY A 16 -1.63 -4.64 -3.25
C GLY A 16 -0.82 -5.78 -2.64
N THR A 17 0.21 -5.49 -1.82
CA THR A 17 0.88 -6.54 -1.02
C THR A 17 -0.15 -7.21 -0.10
N LYS A 18 -0.24 -8.54 -0.16
CA LYS A 18 -1.18 -9.32 0.65
C LYS A 18 -1.07 -8.95 2.14
N GLY A 19 -2.20 -8.66 2.78
CA GLY A 19 -2.27 -8.30 4.20
C GLY A 19 -1.88 -6.85 4.55
N ARG A 20 -1.29 -6.08 3.62
CA ARG A 20 -0.93 -4.66 3.82
C ARG A 20 -2.11 -3.83 4.30
N ASP A 21 -1.94 -3.02 5.33
CA ASP A 21 -2.98 -2.08 5.79
C ASP A 21 -2.83 -0.71 5.16
N ALA A 22 -3.50 -0.47 4.04
CA ALA A 22 -3.42 0.81 3.32
C ALA A 22 -3.93 2.02 4.12
N VAL A 23 -4.68 1.81 5.22
CA VAL A 23 -5.10 2.90 6.12
C VAL A 23 -3.96 3.35 7.02
N ARG A 24 -3.02 2.44 7.33
CA ARG A 24 -1.95 2.65 8.29
C ARG A 24 -0.60 2.81 7.61
N GLU A 25 -0.29 1.92 6.69
CA GLU A 25 0.97 1.87 5.94
C GLU A 25 0.94 2.85 4.78
N ILE A 26 2.06 3.53 4.57
CA ILE A 26 2.21 4.44 3.44
C ILE A 26 2.48 3.64 2.16
N ASP A 27 2.14 4.25 1.02
CA ASP A 27 2.61 3.76 -0.27
C ASP A 27 4.13 3.84 -0.36
N LEU A 28 4.71 2.93 -1.13
CA LEU A 28 6.15 2.91 -1.34
C LEU A 28 6.64 4.22 -1.98
N VAL A 29 7.40 5.02 -1.23
CA VAL A 29 7.92 6.32 -1.64
C VAL A 29 9.43 6.44 -1.39
N PRO A 30 10.22 6.92 -2.38
CA PRO A 30 11.62 7.26 -2.16
C PRO A 30 11.73 8.39 -1.14
N THR A 31 12.36 8.11 0.00
CA THR A 31 12.54 9.06 1.10
C THR A 31 14.01 9.24 1.40
N ALA A 32 14.50 10.47 1.23
CA ALA A 32 15.85 10.84 1.61
C ALA A 32 15.94 11.09 3.13
N PHE A 33 17.04 10.70 3.74
CA PHE A 33 17.34 10.94 5.15
C PHE A 33 18.83 11.26 5.34
N ALA A 34 19.13 12.10 6.32
CA ALA A 34 20.50 12.40 6.75
C ALA A 34 21.05 11.29 7.64
N ALA A 35 22.37 11.24 7.79
CA ALA A 35 23.03 10.23 8.62
C ALA A 35 22.56 10.32 10.08
N PHE A 36 22.37 9.17 10.71
CA PHE A 36 21.95 9.04 12.10
C PHE A 36 22.59 7.80 12.73
N ALA A 37 22.61 7.75 14.06
CA ALA A 37 22.94 6.52 14.78
C ALA A 37 21.69 5.96 15.43
N ILE A 38 21.57 4.63 15.47
CA ILE A 38 20.45 3.92 16.10
C ILE A 38 20.97 2.88 17.08
N ASP A 39 20.28 2.64 18.19
CA ASP A 39 20.62 1.55 19.09
C ASP A 39 20.63 0.21 18.36
N ARG A 40 21.62 -0.62 18.67
CA ARG A 40 21.81 -1.91 18.02
C ARG A 40 20.72 -2.87 18.48
N LEU A 41 20.44 -2.92 19.77
CA LEU A 41 19.33 -3.66 20.38
C LEU A 41 18.24 -2.68 20.84
N PRO A 42 17.01 -3.14 21.13
CA PRO A 42 16.05 -2.35 21.90
C PRO A 42 16.68 -1.81 23.20
N TYR A 43 16.19 -0.67 23.68
CA TYR A 43 16.70 -0.04 24.90
C TYR A 43 16.71 -1.07 26.05
N PRO A 44 17.83 -1.23 26.78
CA PRO A 44 18.93 -0.26 26.97
C PRO A 44 20.14 -0.35 26.00
N ASP A 45 20.04 -1.06 24.86
CA ASP A 45 21.17 -1.32 23.96
C ASP A 45 22.30 -2.16 24.62
N ASP A 46 21.92 -3.08 25.52
CA ASP A 46 22.83 -3.96 26.26
C ASP A 46 22.38 -5.43 26.12
N PRO A 47 23.22 -6.34 25.55
CA PRO A 47 22.87 -7.75 25.40
C PRO A 47 22.74 -8.52 26.73
N ALA A 48 23.19 -7.95 27.86
CA ALA A 48 23.04 -8.56 29.18
C ALA A 48 21.70 -8.23 29.85
N GLN A 49 20.88 -7.38 29.24
CA GLN A 49 19.61 -6.90 29.80
C GLN A 49 18.45 -7.15 28.82
N ASP A 50 17.29 -7.47 29.38
CA ASP A 50 16.06 -7.57 28.60
C ASP A 50 15.63 -6.20 28.07
N ALA A 51 14.95 -6.19 26.92
CA ALA A 51 14.36 -5.00 26.36
C ALA A 51 13.38 -4.36 27.35
N ALA A 52 13.52 -3.06 27.59
CA ALA A 52 12.60 -2.33 28.44
C ALA A 52 11.23 -2.22 27.76
N THR A 53 10.25 -2.95 28.28
CA THR A 53 8.85 -2.92 27.84
C THR A 53 7.95 -2.35 28.95
N ASN A 54 6.65 -2.27 28.70
CA ASN A 54 5.67 -1.77 29.67
C ASN A 54 5.95 -0.33 30.12
N VAL A 55 6.35 0.50 29.15
CA VAL A 55 6.58 1.94 29.31
C VAL A 55 5.63 2.74 28.41
N THR A 56 5.28 3.96 28.84
CA THR A 56 4.57 4.93 28.00
C THR A 56 5.52 5.50 26.94
N ARG A 57 4.99 6.14 25.89
CA ARG A 57 5.83 6.81 24.89
C ARG A 57 6.68 7.92 25.53
N GLN A 58 6.09 8.69 26.43
CA GLN A 58 6.79 9.77 27.14
C GLN A 58 7.94 9.24 27.99
N GLU A 59 7.76 8.09 28.65
CA GLU A 59 8.81 7.45 29.44
C GLU A 59 9.95 6.93 28.54
N ALA A 60 9.62 6.36 27.38
CA ALA A 60 10.61 5.95 26.37
C ALA A 60 11.45 7.14 25.88
N GLU A 61 10.80 8.26 25.55
CA GLU A 61 11.44 9.50 25.13
C GLU A 61 12.37 10.04 26.21
N ARG A 62 11.89 10.17 27.45
CA ARG A 62 12.66 10.61 28.62
C ARG A 62 13.91 9.74 28.84
N ARG A 63 13.80 8.42 28.75
CA ARG A 63 14.94 7.51 28.92
C ARG A 63 15.98 7.66 27.81
N CYS A 64 15.55 7.90 26.58
CA CYS A 64 16.48 8.23 25.51
C CYS A 64 17.21 9.55 25.78
N GLU A 65 16.51 10.58 26.25
CA GLU A 65 17.10 11.88 26.61
C GLU A 65 18.13 11.75 27.74
N GLU A 66 17.83 10.99 28.79
CA GLU A 66 18.76 10.71 29.89
C GLU A 66 20.03 9.98 29.44
N ALA A 67 19.92 9.16 28.39
CA ALA A 67 21.06 8.51 27.75
C ALA A 67 21.81 9.42 26.76
N GLY A 68 21.44 10.70 26.64
CA GLY A 68 22.03 11.65 25.69
C GLY A 68 21.66 11.39 24.23
N LYS A 69 20.50 10.74 24.00
CA LYS A 69 19.94 10.35 22.70
C LYS A 69 18.53 10.95 22.56
N ARG A 70 17.76 10.48 21.59
CA ARG A 70 16.33 10.76 21.42
C ARG A 70 15.60 9.49 20.97
N LEU A 71 14.28 9.49 21.03
CA LEU A 71 13.51 8.41 20.41
C LEU A 71 13.71 8.43 18.87
N CYS A 72 13.83 7.27 18.25
CA CYS A 72 13.95 7.16 16.79
C CYS A 72 12.66 7.59 16.09
N THR A 73 12.76 8.23 14.92
CA THR A 73 11.57 8.50 14.10
C THR A 73 11.17 7.24 13.31
N GLU A 74 9.95 7.22 12.78
CA GLU A 74 9.47 6.12 11.92
C GLU A 74 10.35 5.92 10.68
N VAL A 75 10.84 7.01 10.06
CA VAL A 75 11.72 6.95 8.88
C VAL A 75 13.04 6.28 9.21
N GLU A 76 13.63 6.64 10.34
CA GLU A 76 14.92 6.10 10.79
C GLU A 76 14.82 4.63 11.17
N TRP A 77 13.74 4.28 11.87
CA TRP A 77 13.46 2.89 12.23
C TRP A 77 13.30 2.02 10.98
N GLU A 78 12.51 2.49 10.01
CA GLU A 78 12.26 1.74 8.78
C GLU A 78 13.50 1.67 7.88
N ALA A 79 14.28 2.75 7.76
CA ALA A 79 15.55 2.75 7.04
C ALA A 79 16.54 1.76 7.65
N ALA A 80 16.63 1.70 8.98
CA ALA A 80 17.45 0.73 9.71
C ALA A 80 16.96 -0.70 9.50
N CYS A 81 15.63 -0.90 9.40
CA CYS A 81 15.00 -2.19 9.16
C CYS A 81 15.28 -2.68 7.75
N LYS A 82 14.87 -1.93 6.73
CA LYS A 82 14.94 -2.32 5.32
C LYS A 82 16.37 -2.37 4.78
N GLY A 83 17.27 -1.60 5.39
CA GLY A 83 18.66 -1.49 4.98
C GLY A 83 18.85 -0.86 3.59
N PRO A 84 20.08 -0.91 3.04
CA PRO A 84 20.45 -0.19 1.81
C PRO A 84 19.69 -0.65 0.56
N GLN A 85 19.16 -1.87 0.56
CA GLN A 85 18.42 -2.45 -0.55
C GLN A 85 16.90 -2.22 -0.44
N SER A 86 16.44 -1.52 0.60
CA SER A 86 15.01 -1.28 0.85
C SER A 86 14.16 -2.55 0.93
N GLN A 87 14.71 -3.61 1.53
CA GLN A 87 14.09 -4.94 1.61
C GLN A 87 12.76 -4.91 2.38
N THR A 88 11.90 -5.90 2.14
CA THR A 88 10.59 -6.03 2.79
C THR A 88 10.72 -6.37 4.28
N TYR A 89 11.65 -7.25 4.61
CA TYR A 89 12.02 -7.68 5.96
C TYR A 89 13.46 -7.27 6.28
N PRO A 90 13.91 -7.33 7.55
CA PRO A 90 15.28 -6.96 7.91
C PRO A 90 16.39 -7.76 7.21
N TYR A 91 16.03 -8.93 6.68
CA TYR A 91 16.93 -9.96 6.16
C TYR A 91 16.67 -10.36 4.71
N GLY A 92 15.63 -9.83 4.06
CA GLY A 92 15.30 -10.16 2.68
C GLY A 92 13.89 -9.76 2.29
N ASP A 93 13.46 -10.19 1.11
CA ASP A 93 12.10 -9.95 0.60
C ASP A 93 11.15 -11.14 0.84
N ASP A 94 11.70 -12.32 1.10
CA ASP A 94 10.92 -13.52 1.39
C ASP A 94 10.78 -13.72 2.90
N TYR A 95 9.55 -13.87 3.38
CA TYR A 95 9.28 -14.12 4.78
C TYR A 95 9.83 -15.47 5.24
N ASP A 96 10.54 -15.46 6.36
CA ASP A 96 11.01 -16.66 7.04
C ASP A 96 10.65 -16.57 8.53
N ALA A 97 9.60 -17.31 8.93
CA ALA A 97 9.13 -17.36 10.30
C ALA A 97 10.20 -17.90 11.27
N ALA A 98 11.12 -18.76 10.81
CA ALA A 98 12.17 -19.32 11.66
C ALA A 98 13.14 -18.24 12.17
N ARG A 99 13.21 -17.09 11.50
CA ARG A 99 14.01 -15.93 11.94
C ARG A 99 13.51 -15.27 13.23
N TYR A 100 12.27 -15.56 13.63
CA TYR A 100 11.64 -15.05 14.85
C TYR A 100 11.44 -16.14 15.91
N ALA A 101 12.13 -17.28 15.76
CA ALA A 101 12.07 -18.36 16.73
C ALA A 101 12.54 -17.87 18.14
N PRO A 102 11.95 -18.40 19.23
CA PRO A 102 12.34 -18.02 20.58
C PRO A 102 13.84 -18.22 20.84
N GLY A 103 14.49 -17.24 21.45
CA GLY A 103 15.92 -17.27 21.79
C GLY A 103 16.87 -16.79 20.69
N GLU A 104 16.36 -16.57 19.47
CA GLU A 104 17.12 -15.97 18.38
C GLU A 104 16.97 -14.45 18.39
N THR A 105 18.08 -13.74 18.19
CA THR A 105 18.05 -12.29 17.93
C THR A 105 18.30 -12.06 16.44
N LEU A 106 17.24 -11.69 15.72
CA LEU A 106 17.33 -11.39 14.30
C LEU A 106 18.40 -10.31 14.02
N ALA A 107 19.27 -10.56 13.05
CA ALA A 107 20.23 -9.57 12.56
C ALA A 107 19.77 -8.99 11.22
N GLY A 108 19.54 -7.68 11.20
CA GLY A 108 19.29 -6.94 9.96
C GLY A 108 20.57 -6.67 9.16
N SER A 109 20.42 -6.31 7.89
CA SER A 109 21.55 -6.05 6.98
C SER A 109 22.52 -4.94 7.43
N LEU A 110 22.04 -3.98 8.24
CA LEU A 110 22.86 -2.91 8.84
C LEU A 110 23.47 -3.29 10.19
N GLY A 111 23.28 -4.53 10.67
CA GLY A 111 23.76 -4.96 11.99
C GLY A 111 22.90 -4.48 13.16
N VAL A 112 21.75 -3.87 12.87
CA VAL A 112 20.69 -3.56 13.82
C VAL A 112 19.91 -4.83 14.12
N LEU A 113 19.72 -5.11 15.40
CA LEU A 113 19.24 -6.39 15.92
C LEU A 113 17.79 -6.28 16.44
N GLY A 114 17.09 -7.41 16.40
CA GLY A 114 15.74 -7.56 16.95
C GLY A 114 14.66 -6.72 16.26
N MET A 115 14.96 -6.16 15.07
CA MET A 115 13.99 -5.44 14.25
C MET A 115 12.78 -6.34 13.98
N THR A 116 11.60 -5.70 13.89
CA THR A 116 10.30 -6.36 13.67
C THR A 116 9.96 -7.46 14.67
N GLY A 117 10.73 -7.69 15.75
CA GLY A 117 10.53 -8.71 16.78
C GLY A 117 9.68 -8.26 17.98
N LEU A 118 9.60 -6.95 18.19
CA LEU A 118 8.88 -6.26 19.27
C LEU A 118 8.18 -5.03 18.68
N TYR A 119 7.07 -4.57 19.27
CA TYR A 119 6.59 -3.23 18.96
C TYR A 119 7.53 -2.20 19.57
N GLU A 120 7.91 -1.20 18.81
CA GLU A 120 8.80 -0.17 19.29
C GLU A 120 8.18 1.21 19.09
N TRP A 121 8.10 1.97 20.19
CA TRP A 121 7.70 3.37 20.14
C TRP A 121 8.63 4.16 19.23
N THR A 122 8.04 5.05 18.44
CA THR A 122 8.78 6.00 17.60
C THR A 122 8.32 7.43 17.88
N ALA A 123 9.21 8.38 17.58
CA ALA A 123 8.92 9.80 17.63
C ALA A 123 8.08 10.23 16.41
N GLY A 124 7.30 11.29 16.59
CA GLY A 124 6.41 11.85 15.58
C GLY A 124 4.93 11.72 15.95
N ASP A 125 4.08 12.34 15.15
CA ASP A 125 2.64 12.36 15.35
C ASP A 125 1.95 11.31 14.48
N TRP A 126 0.88 10.71 15.02
CA TRP A 126 -0.02 9.90 14.22
C TRP A 126 -1.07 10.79 13.57
N MET A 127 -1.01 11.05 12.27
CA MET A 127 -1.99 11.93 11.62
C MET A 127 -3.25 11.14 11.23
N ASP A 128 -4.42 11.73 11.48
CA ASP A 128 -5.72 11.24 11.04
C ASP A 128 -5.95 11.52 9.53
N PRO A 129 -6.96 10.89 8.89
CA PRO A 129 -7.30 11.12 7.48
C PRO A 129 -7.57 12.55 7.03
N LYS A 130 -7.67 13.51 7.96
CA LYS A 130 -7.84 14.95 7.67
C LYS A 130 -6.51 15.70 7.75
N GLY A 131 -5.40 15.00 8.00
CA GLY A 131 -4.09 15.60 8.21
C GLY A 131 -3.96 16.26 9.58
N VAL A 132 -4.71 15.81 10.59
CA VAL A 132 -4.66 16.33 11.95
C VAL A 132 -3.98 15.33 12.86
N ALA A 133 -3.03 15.77 13.68
CA ALA A 133 -2.39 14.92 14.68
C ALA A 133 -3.44 14.33 15.63
N SER A 134 -3.46 13.02 15.75
CA SER A 134 -4.32 12.27 16.68
C SER A 134 -3.68 12.28 18.07
N PRO A 135 -4.19 13.06 19.03
CA PRO A 135 -3.50 13.26 20.31
C PRO A 135 -3.43 11.97 21.17
N ASN A 136 -4.31 11.02 20.91
CA ASN A 136 -4.43 9.77 21.68
C ASN A 136 -3.82 8.57 20.94
N VAL A 137 -3.00 8.81 19.91
CA VAL A 137 -2.34 7.74 19.15
C VAL A 137 -0.90 8.15 18.88
N ALA A 138 0.04 7.29 19.25
CA ALA A 138 1.45 7.43 18.89
C ALA A 138 1.92 6.25 18.05
N PRO A 139 2.82 6.49 17.09
CA PRO A 139 3.27 5.46 16.16
C PRO A 139 4.19 4.44 16.83
N LEU A 140 3.95 3.16 16.49
CA LEU A 140 4.86 2.06 16.75
C LEU A 140 5.19 1.35 15.44
N ARG A 141 6.41 0.82 15.39
CA ARG A 141 6.88 -0.06 14.32
C ARG A 141 7.14 -1.46 14.83
N GLY A 142 7.24 -2.41 13.90
CA GLY A 142 7.45 -3.83 14.20
C GLY A 142 6.17 -4.54 14.61
N ALA A 143 6.32 -5.69 15.25
CA ALA A 143 5.23 -6.60 15.61
C ALA A 143 5.47 -7.18 17.01
N PRO A 144 4.44 -7.63 17.73
CA PRO A 144 4.63 -8.19 19.05
C PRO A 144 5.31 -9.56 18.98
N PRO A 145 5.91 -10.05 20.08
CA PRO A 145 6.40 -11.42 20.16
C PRO A 145 5.28 -12.43 19.88
N GLY A 146 5.59 -13.52 19.17
CA GLY A 146 4.63 -14.57 18.81
C GLY A 146 3.69 -14.22 17.65
N GLU A 147 3.87 -13.07 17.01
CA GLU A 147 3.20 -12.76 15.74
C GLU A 147 3.87 -13.49 14.58
N ASP A 148 3.16 -14.40 13.92
CA ASP A 148 3.68 -15.20 12.79
C ASP A 148 3.13 -14.72 11.44
N ASP A 149 2.28 -13.67 11.43
CA ASP A 149 1.82 -13.06 10.19
C ASP A 149 2.96 -12.31 9.49
N ALA A 150 3.23 -12.74 8.25
CA ALA A 150 4.19 -12.11 7.35
C ALA A 150 3.92 -10.60 7.21
N ALA A 151 2.66 -10.20 7.03
CA ALA A 151 2.28 -8.81 6.81
C ALA A 151 2.61 -7.92 8.02
N ALA A 152 2.39 -8.43 9.23
CA ALA A 152 2.73 -7.70 10.46
C ALA A 152 4.24 -7.54 10.66
N ARG A 153 5.06 -8.46 10.11
CA ARG A 153 6.52 -8.48 10.26
C ARG A 153 7.27 -7.67 9.19
N HIS A 154 6.59 -7.02 8.26
CA HIS A 154 7.25 -6.15 7.27
C HIS A 154 7.89 -4.93 7.95
N CYS A 155 9.00 -4.45 7.43
CA CYS A 155 9.64 -3.22 7.92
C CYS A 155 8.75 -1.97 7.80
N ALA A 156 7.83 -1.99 6.83
CA ALA A 156 6.85 -0.92 6.60
C ALA A 156 5.64 -0.99 7.54
N ALA A 157 5.42 -2.15 8.19
CA ALA A 157 4.27 -2.36 9.05
C ALA A 157 4.31 -1.35 10.22
N ARG A 158 3.18 -0.68 10.42
CA ARG A 158 3.03 0.32 11.48
C ARG A 158 1.67 0.22 12.12
N THR A 159 1.66 0.55 13.40
CA THR A 159 0.44 0.60 14.20
C THR A 159 0.49 1.79 15.14
N GLY A 160 -0.63 2.06 15.81
CA GLY A 160 -0.75 3.13 16.79
C GLY A 160 -1.35 2.62 18.08
N LEU A 161 -0.82 3.08 19.21
CA LEU A 161 -1.41 2.86 20.54
C LEU A 161 -1.52 4.18 21.29
N ASP A 162 -2.32 4.17 22.36
CA ASP A 162 -2.46 5.29 23.29
C ASP A 162 -1.09 5.61 23.96
N PRO A 163 -0.50 6.79 23.72
CA PRO A 163 0.82 7.14 24.25
C PRO A 163 0.86 7.21 25.78
N ALA A 164 -0.28 7.40 26.45
CA ALA A 164 -0.39 7.47 27.90
C ALA A 164 -0.47 6.09 28.56
N ARG A 165 -0.63 5.00 27.78
CA ARG A 165 -0.75 3.64 28.30
C ARG A 165 0.53 2.84 28.06
N ALA A 166 1.11 2.34 29.15
CA ALA A 166 2.15 1.34 29.08
C ALA A 166 1.63 0.03 28.45
N SER A 167 2.48 -0.64 27.68
CA SER A 167 2.16 -1.92 27.06
C SER A 167 3.32 -2.90 27.22
N PRO A 168 3.09 -4.13 27.75
CA PRO A 168 4.14 -5.14 27.87
C PRO A 168 4.64 -5.64 26.51
N ARG A 169 3.91 -5.33 25.43
CA ARG A 169 4.29 -5.69 24.05
C ARG A 169 5.07 -4.58 23.35
N ALA A 170 5.23 -3.42 23.98
CA ALA A 170 5.91 -2.26 23.40
C ALA A 170 7.17 -1.91 24.18
N GLY A 171 8.31 -1.91 23.50
CA GLY A 171 9.55 -1.30 23.94
C GLY A 171 9.89 -0.09 23.08
N PHE A 172 11.17 0.21 22.93
CA PHE A 172 11.66 1.31 22.11
C PHE A 172 13.16 1.16 21.85
N ARG A 173 13.68 1.97 20.93
CA ARG A 173 15.11 2.14 20.73
C ARG A 173 15.45 3.61 20.53
N CYS A 174 16.65 4.01 20.91
CA CYS A 174 17.07 5.40 20.82
C CYS A 174 17.94 5.66 19.59
N CYS A 175 17.87 6.89 19.09
CA CYS A 175 18.64 7.40 17.97
C CYS A 175 19.43 8.66 18.36
N ARG A 176 20.47 8.96 17.59
CA ARG A 176 21.29 10.18 17.71
C ARG A 176 21.43 10.84 16.33
N GLY A 177 21.55 12.16 16.33
CA GLY A 177 21.57 12.98 15.11
C GLY A 177 20.23 13.69 14.89
N GLN A 178 20.10 14.41 13.77
CA GLN A 178 18.85 15.11 13.43
C GLN A 178 17.75 14.09 13.13
N GLY A 179 16.56 14.28 13.72
CA GLY A 179 15.38 13.44 13.46
C GLY A 179 14.76 13.72 12.10
N HIS A 180 14.25 12.68 11.46
CA HIS A 180 13.57 12.76 10.15
C HIS A 180 12.07 12.51 10.33
N PRO A 181 11.23 13.55 10.27
CA PRO A 181 9.79 13.36 10.37
C PRO A 181 9.29 12.52 9.18
N LEU A 182 8.25 11.73 9.41
CA LEU A 182 7.60 10.96 8.35
C LEU A 182 7.05 11.92 7.28
N PRO A 183 7.42 11.78 5.99
CA PRO A 183 6.83 12.56 4.90
C PRO A 183 5.43 12.03 4.62
N TYR A 184 4.50 12.24 5.55
CA TYR A 184 3.20 11.60 5.53
C TYR A 184 2.15 12.44 4.80
N GLN A 185 1.41 11.78 3.92
CA GLN A 185 0.11 12.25 3.45
C GLN A 185 -0.87 11.09 3.70
N VAL A 186 -1.76 11.21 4.68
CA VAL A 186 -2.90 10.28 4.71
C VAL A 186 -3.72 10.56 3.48
N ASP A 187 -4.11 9.50 2.80
CA ASP A 187 -5.01 9.64 1.68
C ASP A 187 -6.37 10.15 2.19
N PRO A 188 -6.85 11.31 1.70
CA PRO A 188 -8.14 11.85 2.12
C PRO A 188 -9.26 10.91 1.69
N ILE A 189 -10.43 11.04 2.31
CA ILE A 189 -11.60 10.25 1.90
C ILE A 189 -11.98 10.62 0.46
N LYS A 190 -11.73 9.70 -0.47
CA LYS A 190 -12.09 9.82 -1.90
C LYS A 190 -13.40 9.09 -2.18
N ARG A 191 -14.12 9.54 -3.22
CA ARG A 191 -15.28 8.81 -3.76
C ARG A 191 -14.84 7.46 -4.32
N ALA A 192 -15.71 6.46 -4.24
CA ALA A 192 -15.42 5.10 -4.70
C ALA A 192 -14.96 5.03 -6.15
N VAL A 193 -15.51 5.86 -7.04
CA VAL A 193 -15.09 5.97 -8.43
C VAL A 193 -14.91 7.44 -8.80
N ARG A 194 -13.83 7.75 -9.51
CA ARG A 194 -13.52 9.09 -10.04
C ARG A 194 -12.91 8.98 -11.43
N ALA A 195 -13.06 10.01 -12.25
CA ALA A 195 -12.34 10.09 -13.52
C ALA A 195 -10.81 10.09 -13.26
N ALA A 196 -10.09 9.30 -14.03
CA ALA A 196 -8.62 9.36 -14.10
C ALA A 196 -8.18 10.21 -15.31
N PRO A 197 -6.91 10.65 -15.37
CA PRO A 197 -6.38 11.32 -16.55
C PRO A 197 -6.61 10.48 -17.81
N LEU A 198 -6.97 11.15 -18.91
CA LEU A 198 -7.09 10.48 -20.20
C LEU A 198 -5.75 9.87 -20.58
N LEU A 199 -5.77 8.59 -20.94
CA LEU A 199 -4.63 7.93 -21.54
C LEU A 199 -4.68 8.17 -23.05
N ASN A 200 -3.55 8.52 -23.66
CA ASN A 200 -3.42 8.34 -25.10
C ASN A 200 -3.02 6.88 -25.41
N ASP A 201 -3.14 6.47 -26.68
CA ASP A 201 -2.83 5.10 -27.10
C ASP A 201 -1.39 4.67 -26.75
N ALA A 202 -0.42 5.58 -26.77
CA ALA A 202 0.96 5.25 -26.41
C ALA A 202 1.11 4.94 -24.91
N MET A 203 0.44 5.69 -24.04
CA MET A 203 0.42 5.44 -22.60
C MET A 203 -0.35 4.15 -22.28
N LEU A 204 -1.50 3.93 -22.92
CA LEU A 204 -2.25 2.69 -22.79
C LEU A 204 -1.40 1.49 -23.22
N ALA A 205 -0.73 1.58 -24.37
CA ALA A 205 0.15 0.51 -24.85
C ALA A 205 1.31 0.22 -23.89
N ARG A 206 1.90 1.25 -23.26
CA ARG A 206 2.92 1.06 -22.23
C ARG A 206 2.37 0.29 -21.02
N LEU A 207 1.20 0.68 -20.50
CA LEU A 207 0.55 0.01 -19.36
C LEU A 207 0.16 -1.44 -19.69
N VAL A 208 -0.45 -1.66 -20.85
CA VAL A 208 -0.88 -3.00 -21.27
C VAL A 208 0.33 -3.92 -21.45
N ARG A 209 1.43 -3.42 -22.02
CA ARG A 209 2.66 -4.19 -22.21
C ARG A 209 3.43 -4.46 -20.92
N SER A 210 3.19 -3.71 -19.84
CA SER A 210 3.75 -4.03 -18.53
C SER A 210 3.01 -5.14 -17.79
N ILE A 211 1.88 -5.62 -18.32
CA ILE A 211 1.04 -6.66 -17.71
C ILE A 211 1.22 -7.98 -18.50
N PRO A 212 1.97 -8.97 -17.98
CA PRO A 212 2.18 -10.26 -18.63
C PRO A 212 0.90 -11.01 -19.00
N GLU A 213 -0.13 -10.91 -18.16
CA GLU A 213 -1.45 -11.53 -18.32
C GLU A 213 -2.20 -10.99 -19.56
N LEU A 214 -1.85 -9.78 -20.01
CA LEU A 214 -2.42 -9.15 -21.21
C LEU A 214 -1.61 -9.39 -22.47
N ARG A 215 -0.67 -10.34 -22.47
CA ARG A 215 0.23 -10.60 -23.62
C ARG A 215 -0.47 -10.76 -24.96
N ARG A 216 -1.69 -11.32 -24.95
CA ARG A 216 -2.52 -11.51 -26.15
C ARG A 216 -2.88 -10.19 -26.85
N VAL A 217 -3.04 -9.11 -26.09
CA VAL A 217 -3.50 -7.80 -26.58
C VAL A 217 -2.37 -6.75 -26.65
N TRP A 218 -1.10 -7.18 -26.58
CA TRP A 218 0.07 -6.27 -26.67
C TRP A 218 0.32 -5.65 -28.04
N GLY A 219 -0.26 -6.24 -29.09
CA GLY A 219 0.00 -5.86 -30.48
C GLY A 219 -0.40 -4.42 -30.77
N ASP A 220 -1.68 -4.09 -30.55
CA ASP A 220 -2.25 -2.78 -30.84
C ASP A 220 -3.39 -2.42 -29.86
N PRO A 221 -3.08 -2.27 -28.56
CA PRO A 221 -4.08 -1.89 -27.57
C PRO A 221 -4.51 -0.42 -27.76
N ARG A 222 -5.83 -0.21 -27.88
CA ARG A 222 -6.47 1.09 -28.10
C ARG A 222 -7.64 1.30 -27.15
N ILE A 223 -7.95 2.56 -26.89
CA ILE A 223 -9.25 2.93 -26.32
C ILE A 223 -10.34 2.56 -27.33
N GLN A 224 -11.45 2.04 -26.82
CA GLN A 224 -12.61 1.65 -27.63
C GLN A 224 -13.30 2.88 -28.23
N SER A 225 -14.17 2.68 -29.22
CA SER A 225 -14.91 3.78 -29.84
C SER A 225 -16.03 4.30 -28.94
N ASP A 226 -16.41 5.57 -29.10
CA ASP A 226 -17.54 6.18 -28.38
C ASP A 226 -18.88 5.45 -28.63
N GLY A 227 -18.97 4.67 -29.72
CA GLY A 227 -20.09 3.79 -30.00
C GLY A 227 -20.30 2.74 -28.91
N VAL A 228 -19.22 2.17 -28.35
CA VAL A 228 -19.27 1.21 -27.24
C VAL A 228 -19.85 1.86 -25.99
N GLN A 229 -19.41 3.07 -25.65
CA GLN A 229 -19.96 3.80 -24.50
C GLN A 229 -21.45 4.13 -24.69
N THR A 230 -21.82 4.56 -25.89
CA THR A 230 -23.21 4.87 -26.24
C THR A 230 -24.09 3.62 -26.10
N GLN A 231 -23.66 2.47 -26.62
CA GLN A 231 -24.38 1.22 -26.48
C GLN A 231 -24.50 0.79 -25.02
N ALA A 232 -23.41 0.89 -24.23
CA ALA A 232 -23.44 0.51 -22.83
C ALA A 232 -24.44 1.35 -22.02
N LEU A 233 -24.48 2.65 -22.25
CA LEU A 233 -25.47 3.55 -21.66
C LEU A 233 -26.90 3.16 -22.05
N LEU A 234 -27.15 2.92 -23.35
CA LEU A 234 -28.46 2.53 -23.86
C LEU A 234 -28.94 1.19 -23.29
N ARG A 235 -28.09 0.16 -23.31
CA ARG A 235 -28.42 -1.18 -22.78
C ARG A 235 -28.65 -1.15 -21.27
N SER A 236 -27.96 -0.27 -20.54
CA SER A 236 -28.18 -0.04 -19.11
C SER A 236 -29.40 0.83 -18.79
N GLY A 237 -30.10 1.38 -19.79
CA GLY A 237 -31.21 2.32 -19.56
C GLY A 237 -30.76 3.61 -18.86
N ARG A 238 -29.53 4.07 -19.13
CA ARG A 238 -28.89 5.22 -18.49
C ARG A 238 -28.45 6.27 -19.53
N THR A 239 -28.34 7.52 -19.08
CA THR A 239 -27.71 8.64 -19.78
C THR A 239 -26.34 8.98 -19.19
N GLU A 240 -25.51 9.75 -19.89
CA GLU A 240 -24.24 10.29 -19.35
C GLU A 240 -24.43 11.10 -18.05
N THR A 241 -25.63 11.63 -17.83
CA THR A 241 -26.02 12.42 -16.66
C THR A 241 -26.58 11.60 -15.50
N SER A 242 -26.55 10.25 -15.56
CA SER A 242 -27.24 9.33 -14.64
C SER A 242 -26.76 9.28 -13.19
N GLY A 243 -26.04 10.30 -12.71
CA GLY A 243 -25.86 10.53 -11.28
C GLY A 243 -24.46 10.97 -10.89
N ILE A 244 -24.41 11.86 -9.90
CA ILE A 244 -23.19 12.24 -9.20
C ILE A 244 -22.64 10.99 -8.49
N GLY A 245 -21.48 10.48 -8.92
CA GLY A 245 -20.81 9.35 -8.26
C GLY A 245 -21.08 7.97 -8.87
N PHE A 246 -21.72 7.89 -10.04
CA PHE A 246 -21.75 6.67 -10.86
C PHE A 246 -21.09 6.94 -12.21
N ALA A 247 -20.30 5.99 -12.72
CA ALA A 247 -19.70 6.09 -14.04
C ALA A 247 -20.09 4.88 -14.90
N ILE A 248 -20.48 5.14 -16.15
CA ILE A 248 -20.41 4.20 -17.27
C ILE A 248 -19.42 4.79 -18.26
N THR A 249 -18.28 4.15 -18.45
CA THR A 249 -17.21 4.75 -19.25
C THR A 249 -16.27 3.73 -19.86
N ILE A 250 -15.75 4.07 -21.04
CA ILE A 250 -14.63 3.38 -21.68
C ILE A 250 -13.29 4.06 -21.37
N GLN A 251 -13.33 5.20 -20.67
CA GLN A 251 -12.16 5.94 -20.23
C GLN A 251 -11.64 5.39 -18.90
N PRO A 252 -10.35 5.59 -18.60
CA PRO A 252 -9.76 5.21 -17.33
C PRO A 252 -10.48 5.85 -16.14
N VAL A 253 -10.64 5.09 -15.07
CA VAL A 253 -11.17 5.58 -13.79
C VAL A 253 -10.24 5.22 -12.65
N TYR A 254 -10.23 6.05 -11.62
CA TYR A 254 -9.73 5.65 -10.31
C TYR A 254 -10.87 4.98 -9.54
N TRP A 255 -10.61 3.77 -9.08
CA TRP A 255 -11.46 2.98 -8.21
C TRP A 255 -10.81 2.86 -6.83
N ILE A 256 -11.56 3.23 -5.79
CA ILE A 256 -11.09 3.29 -4.40
C ILE A 256 -11.98 2.38 -3.53
N PRO A 257 -11.68 1.06 -3.49
CA PRO A 257 -12.48 0.09 -2.75
C PRO A 257 -12.34 0.24 -1.23
N ALA A 258 -11.16 0.60 -0.75
CA ALA A 258 -10.87 0.90 0.65
C ALA A 258 -10.06 2.20 0.74
N GLN A 259 -10.00 2.79 1.93
CA GLN A 259 -9.15 3.96 2.14
C GLN A 259 -7.67 3.56 1.99
N GLY A 260 -6.90 4.35 1.23
CA GLY A 260 -5.50 4.08 0.93
C GLY A 260 -5.29 3.09 -0.23
N ASP A 261 -6.34 2.38 -0.67
CA ASP A 261 -6.29 1.57 -1.88
C ASP A 261 -6.92 2.34 -3.03
N GLU A 262 -6.09 2.83 -3.95
CA GLU A 262 -6.52 3.48 -5.18
C GLU A 262 -5.99 2.67 -6.37
N LEU A 263 -6.89 2.33 -7.30
CA LEU A 263 -6.59 1.57 -8.49
C LEU A 263 -7.00 2.34 -9.74
N MET A 264 -6.13 2.39 -10.74
CA MET A 264 -6.52 2.73 -12.10
C MET A 264 -7.15 1.50 -12.76
N ALA A 265 -8.43 1.60 -13.09
CA ALA A 265 -9.12 0.61 -13.90
C ALA A 265 -9.20 1.11 -15.35
N ILE A 266 -8.89 0.21 -16.28
CA ILE A 266 -8.87 0.46 -17.72
C ILE A 266 -9.62 -0.64 -18.48
N VAL A 267 -10.23 -0.24 -19.59
CA VAL A 267 -10.76 -1.15 -20.61
C VAL A 267 -10.21 -0.75 -21.97
N GLY A 268 -10.07 -1.71 -22.87
CA GLY A 268 -9.58 -1.43 -24.21
C GLY A 268 -9.73 -2.61 -25.16
N ARG A 269 -9.22 -2.43 -26.37
CA ARG A 269 -9.30 -3.40 -27.46
C ARG A 269 -7.96 -3.56 -28.15
N SER A 270 -7.67 -4.76 -28.65
CA SER A 270 -6.61 -5.02 -29.62
C SER A 270 -7.14 -6.00 -30.67
N GLY A 271 -7.43 -5.51 -31.88
CA GLY A 271 -8.11 -6.31 -32.91
C GLY A 271 -9.53 -6.70 -32.49
N HIS A 272 -9.84 -7.99 -32.52
CA HIS A 272 -11.15 -8.54 -32.12
C HIS A 272 -11.24 -8.91 -30.64
N ASP A 273 -10.17 -8.70 -29.87
CA ASP A 273 -10.13 -9.00 -28.44
C ASP A 273 -10.29 -7.71 -27.64
N VAL A 274 -11.03 -7.78 -26.53
CA VAL A 274 -11.16 -6.70 -25.56
C VAL A 274 -10.54 -7.12 -24.24
N PHE A 275 -10.10 -6.15 -23.46
CA PHE A 275 -9.44 -6.39 -22.18
C PHE A 275 -9.91 -5.42 -21.12
N THR A 276 -9.73 -5.83 -19.87
CA THR A 276 -9.93 -5.00 -18.69
C THR A 276 -8.78 -5.26 -17.72
N ALA A 277 -8.32 -4.22 -17.01
CA ALA A 277 -7.32 -4.36 -15.97
C ALA A 277 -7.54 -3.35 -14.86
N ALA A 278 -7.20 -3.77 -13.63
CA ALA A 278 -7.08 -2.92 -12.46
C ALA A 278 -5.62 -2.91 -12.00
N LEU A 279 -5.11 -1.71 -11.77
CA LEU A 279 -3.72 -1.43 -11.44
C LEU A 279 -3.66 -0.55 -10.20
N TYR A 280 -3.07 -0.99 -9.10
CA TYR A 280 -2.83 -0.10 -7.97
C TYR A 280 -1.95 1.08 -8.40
N THR A 281 -2.37 2.29 -7.99
CA THR A 281 -1.48 3.45 -8.05
C THR A 281 -0.40 3.30 -6.99
N THR A 282 0.72 4.01 -7.16
CA THR A 282 1.81 4.01 -6.18
C THR A 282 2.19 5.44 -5.84
N GLY A 283 2.96 5.61 -4.76
CA GLY A 283 3.58 6.90 -4.43
C GLY A 283 4.65 7.36 -5.43
N ILE A 284 5.01 6.52 -6.41
CA ILE A 284 5.95 6.85 -7.50
C ILE A 284 5.14 7.20 -8.75
N PRO A 285 5.32 8.41 -9.34
CA PRO A 285 4.59 8.81 -10.55
C PRO A 285 4.76 7.83 -11.71
N ASP A 286 3.65 7.54 -12.40
CA ASP A 286 3.57 6.65 -13.57
C ASP A 286 4.05 5.20 -13.34
N LEU A 287 4.17 4.79 -12.07
CA LEU A 287 4.42 3.41 -11.67
C LEU A 287 3.14 2.83 -11.06
N TYR A 288 2.79 1.63 -11.54
CA TYR A 288 1.59 0.93 -11.15
C TYR A 288 1.92 -0.52 -10.79
N VAL A 289 1.16 -1.09 -9.87
CA VAL A 289 1.25 -2.52 -9.52
C VAL A 289 0.02 -3.22 -10.09
N HIS A 290 0.23 -4.29 -10.86
CA HIS A 290 -0.88 -5.06 -11.41
C HIS A 290 -1.67 -5.74 -10.28
N ALA A 291 -3.00 -5.55 -10.29
CA ALA A 291 -3.90 -6.17 -9.32
C ALA A 291 -4.64 -7.35 -9.95
N ALA A 292 -5.34 -7.10 -11.06
CA ALA A 292 -6.08 -8.11 -11.78
C ALA A 292 -6.32 -7.67 -13.22
N SER A 293 -6.43 -8.62 -14.15
CA SER A 293 -6.76 -8.31 -15.54
C SER A 293 -7.41 -9.50 -16.22
N MET A 294 -8.15 -9.22 -17.30
CA MET A 294 -8.82 -10.24 -18.08
C MET A 294 -8.88 -9.85 -19.55
N VAL A 295 -8.92 -10.86 -20.43
CA VAL A 295 -9.11 -10.70 -21.88
C VAL A 295 -10.33 -11.50 -22.32
N LEU A 296 -11.24 -10.87 -23.04
CA LEU A 296 -12.34 -11.50 -23.76
C LEU A 296 -11.94 -11.59 -25.23
N THR A 297 -12.03 -12.79 -25.80
CA THR A 297 -11.56 -13.04 -27.16
C THR A 297 -12.69 -13.05 -28.16
N ASN A 298 -12.43 -12.58 -29.38
CA ASN A 298 -13.38 -12.61 -30.50
C ASN A 298 -14.73 -11.94 -30.19
N VAL A 299 -14.71 -10.76 -29.56
CA VAL A 299 -15.92 -10.00 -29.20
C VAL A 299 -16.60 -9.37 -30.43
N GLY A 300 -15.95 -9.32 -31.59
CA GLY A 300 -16.49 -8.69 -32.81
C GLY A 300 -16.15 -7.20 -32.86
N ASP A 301 -16.32 -6.53 -34.00
CA ASP A 301 -15.78 -5.16 -34.21
C ASP A 301 -16.66 -4.03 -33.65
N ASP A 302 -17.97 -4.28 -33.54
CA ASP A 302 -18.96 -3.29 -33.11
C ASP A 302 -19.35 -3.42 -31.62
N ASP A 303 -18.90 -4.48 -30.96
CA ASP A 303 -19.15 -4.76 -29.54
C ASP A 303 -17.97 -4.30 -28.67
N GLY A 304 -18.14 -4.32 -27.35
CA GLY A 304 -17.08 -3.89 -26.44
C GLY A 304 -17.52 -3.87 -24.99
N VAL A 305 -16.61 -3.45 -24.12
CA VAL A 305 -16.87 -3.41 -22.68
C VAL A 305 -16.62 -2.02 -22.09
N ALA A 306 -17.51 -1.58 -21.21
CA ALA A 306 -17.33 -0.38 -20.40
C ALA A 306 -17.10 -0.77 -18.93
N LEU A 307 -16.60 0.18 -18.15
CA LEU A 307 -16.51 0.11 -16.69
C LEU A 307 -17.77 0.72 -16.06
N PHE A 308 -18.23 0.11 -14.96
CA PHE A 308 -19.43 0.50 -14.24
C PHE A 308 -19.19 0.54 -12.74
N GLY A 309 -19.50 1.63 -12.04
CA GLY A 309 -19.43 1.63 -10.58
C GLY A 309 -19.64 2.97 -9.89
N GLY A 310 -19.75 2.91 -8.56
CA GLY A 310 -19.65 4.07 -7.66
C GLY A 310 -20.82 4.36 -6.72
N LEU A 311 -21.99 3.67 -6.82
CA LEU A 311 -23.16 3.95 -5.96
C LEU A 311 -23.63 2.83 -5.03
N ARG A 312 -23.51 1.55 -5.40
CA ARG A 312 -24.14 0.43 -4.66
C ARG A 312 -23.17 -0.27 -3.71
N ASP A 313 -21.96 -0.51 -4.19
CA ASP A 313 -20.90 -1.13 -3.42
C ASP A 313 -19.58 -0.55 -3.91
N ARG A 314 -18.76 -0.02 -3.00
CA ARG A 314 -17.44 0.50 -3.34
C ARG A 314 -16.43 -0.62 -3.58
N LYS A 315 -16.67 -1.81 -3.04
CA LYS A 315 -15.81 -3.00 -3.17
C LYS A 315 -15.99 -3.69 -4.52
N LEU A 316 -16.89 -3.21 -5.37
CA LEU A 316 -17.16 -3.74 -6.69
C LEU A 316 -16.99 -2.65 -7.75
N LEU A 317 -16.24 -2.99 -8.81
CA LEU A 317 -16.22 -2.24 -10.05
C LEU A 317 -16.61 -3.18 -11.19
N GLY A 318 -17.81 -3.00 -11.72
CA GLY A 318 -18.33 -3.78 -12.84
C GLY A 318 -17.59 -3.48 -14.14
N TRP A 319 -17.60 -4.44 -15.04
CA TRP A 319 -17.19 -4.28 -16.43
C TRP A 319 -18.04 -5.17 -17.34
N GLY A 320 -18.20 -4.84 -18.62
CA GLY A 320 -19.05 -5.61 -19.53
C GLY A 320 -19.76 -4.75 -20.57
N GLU A 321 -20.75 -5.30 -21.26
CA GLU A 321 -21.49 -4.56 -22.29
C GLU A 321 -22.49 -3.56 -21.68
N CYS A 322 -22.98 -3.83 -20.47
CA CYS A 322 -23.84 -2.93 -19.70
C CYS A 322 -23.85 -3.27 -18.20
N ASP A 323 -24.22 -2.28 -17.38
CA ASP A 323 -24.52 -2.44 -15.96
C ASP A 323 -25.65 -3.46 -15.75
N ASP A 324 -25.38 -4.51 -14.96
CA ASP A 324 -26.31 -5.59 -14.59
C ASP A 324 -26.79 -6.49 -15.76
N CYS A 325 -26.01 -6.55 -16.83
CA CYS A 325 -26.26 -7.45 -17.94
C CYS A 325 -25.67 -8.84 -17.74
N ARG A 326 -26.18 -9.80 -18.52
CA ARG A 326 -25.77 -11.21 -18.46
C ARG A 326 -24.30 -11.41 -18.80
N ASP A 327 -23.84 -10.72 -19.84
CA ASP A 327 -22.45 -10.79 -20.33
C ASP A 327 -21.64 -9.63 -19.73
N GLY A 328 -20.75 -9.96 -18.79
CA GLY A 328 -19.98 -8.99 -18.03
C GLY A 328 -19.39 -9.58 -16.75
N GLY A 329 -18.88 -8.72 -15.88
CA GLY A 329 -18.14 -9.14 -14.70
C GLY A 329 -17.87 -8.01 -13.72
N SER A 330 -16.99 -8.28 -12.78
CA SER A 330 -16.59 -7.32 -11.75
C SER A 330 -15.12 -7.51 -11.36
N PHE A 331 -14.48 -6.41 -10.99
CA PHE A 331 -13.40 -6.43 -10.02
C PHE A 331 -14.01 -6.42 -8.62
N GLU A 332 -13.49 -7.27 -7.74
CA GLU A 332 -13.99 -7.42 -6.37
C GLU A 332 -12.83 -7.30 -5.37
N TYR A 333 -13.03 -6.45 -4.37
CA TYR A 333 -12.10 -6.27 -3.26
C TYR A 333 -12.46 -7.17 -2.08
N HIS A 334 -11.52 -8.04 -1.70
CA HIS A 334 -11.66 -8.97 -0.58
C HIS A 334 -10.99 -8.36 0.66
N GLU A 335 -11.78 -7.99 1.67
CA GLU A 335 -11.27 -7.33 2.87
C GLU A 335 -10.35 -8.20 3.73
N GLU A 336 -10.55 -9.53 3.70
CA GLU A 336 -9.83 -10.47 4.57
C GLU A 336 -8.34 -10.54 4.26
N ASP A 337 -7.99 -10.58 2.96
CA ASP A 337 -6.60 -10.64 2.49
C ASP A 337 -6.16 -9.35 1.77
N ARG A 338 -7.09 -8.41 1.59
CA ARG A 338 -6.91 -7.10 0.93
C ARG A 338 -6.46 -7.22 -0.52
N THR A 339 -7.02 -8.20 -1.21
CA THR A 339 -6.71 -8.49 -2.61
C THR A 339 -7.83 -8.08 -3.56
N ILE A 340 -7.49 -7.96 -4.84
CA ILE A 340 -8.45 -7.77 -5.93
C ILE A 340 -8.55 -9.05 -6.74
N THR A 341 -9.77 -9.44 -7.05
CA THR A 341 -10.04 -10.49 -8.04
C THR A 341 -10.81 -9.90 -9.21
N VAL A 342 -10.74 -10.55 -10.37
CA VAL A 342 -11.58 -10.24 -11.53
C VAL A 342 -12.39 -11.48 -11.88
N GLY A 343 -13.70 -11.33 -12.00
CA GLY A 343 -14.62 -12.40 -12.33
C GLY A 343 -15.50 -12.05 -13.53
N HIS A 344 -15.95 -13.07 -14.26
CA HIS A 344 -16.93 -12.98 -15.35
C HIS A 344 -18.18 -13.77 -14.97
N ARG A 345 -19.36 -13.21 -15.25
CA ARG A 345 -20.68 -13.82 -15.08
C ARG A 345 -21.24 -14.19 -16.46
N TRP A 346 -21.91 -15.34 -16.52
CA TRP A 346 -22.61 -15.88 -17.69
C TRP A 346 -24.09 -16.11 -17.36
#